data_AF-A0A939ZR41-F1
#
_entry.id   AF-A0A939ZR41-F1
#
_cell.length_a   1.000
_cell.length_b   1.000
_cell.length_c   1.000
_cell.angle_alpha   90.00
_cell.angle_beta   90.00
_cell.angle_gamma   90.00
#
_symmetry.space_group_name_H-M   'P 1'
#
loop_
_entity.id
_entity.type
_entity.pdbx_description
1 polymer ?
#
loop_
_entity_poly.entity_id
_entity_poly.type
_entity_poly.pdbx_seq_one_letter_code
_entity_poly.pdbx_strand_id
1 'polypeptide(L)'
;MDSYGEILRKAREEKNLNVEKIAREISIESRYLTGLEEEDNGVFPGEAYMIGFLRNYSNYLELDTDYILRLYNNKKIQESPVPEGLLIKRRPRWLIPAIVIPLVLIVGTITTISILLMTKKNVEDDDSVVLTNKAKTHEYELGTAKFTQRVYKGDQIKVPTDNGHIVLTVRDTLSSFGLDTPSGVFYTDLAEETEIDINGDSQSDLIVYVSDISSTDESRGVEVSLLLRHGVSVTSNASNIDEIPFESDIKSKHPQKVILEDNRAYPFTLNASFRSSCLFRDKVDNDNSVESYFSKGEVFTANPHNGIRLWISNSNAVKFTIIADSRTFDLDIGQAGQVLVEDIKWIKDSDGRYKIVVIELD
;
A
#
# COMPACT_ATOMS: atom_id res chain seq x y z
N MET A 1 -28.69 -36.65 -9.50
CA MET A 1 -27.67 -37.22 -8.60
C MET A 1 -28.31 -37.22 -7.24
N ASP A 2 -28.35 -38.37 -6.59
CA ASP A 2 -28.93 -38.50 -5.25
C ASP A 2 -28.15 -37.63 -4.27
N SER A 3 -28.86 -37.01 -3.33
CA SER A 3 -28.26 -36.16 -2.31
C SER A 3 -27.55 -37.02 -1.25
N TYR A 4 -26.66 -36.45 -0.44
CA TYR A 4 -25.94 -37.25 0.55
C TYR A 4 -26.89 -37.82 1.62
N GLY A 5 -27.91 -37.06 2.01
CA GLY A 5 -28.94 -37.51 2.95
C GLY A 5 -29.79 -38.65 2.40
N GLU A 6 -30.12 -38.62 1.11
CA GLU A 6 -30.80 -39.74 0.45
C GLU A 6 -29.95 -41.01 0.42
N ILE A 7 -28.65 -40.88 0.15
CA ILE A 7 -27.73 -42.04 0.13
C ILE A 7 -27.63 -42.68 1.52
N LEU A 8 -27.50 -41.87 2.58
CA LEU A 8 -27.45 -42.36 3.97
C LEU A 8 -28.73 -43.12 4.35
N ARG A 9 -29.88 -42.53 4.04
CA ARG A 9 -31.19 -43.13 4.32
C ARG A 9 -31.40 -44.44 3.56
N LYS A 10 -31.07 -44.47 2.26
CA LYS A 10 -31.16 -45.70 1.45
C LYS A 10 -30.26 -46.80 2.01
N ALA A 11 -29.00 -46.48 2.34
CA ALA A 11 -28.08 -47.46 2.91
C ALA A 11 -28.55 -48.02 4.27
N ARG A 12 -29.15 -47.18 5.11
CA ARG A 12 -29.77 -47.60 6.36
C ARG A 12 -30.96 -48.54 6.11
N GLU A 13 -31.85 -48.17 5.20
CA GLU A 13 -33.06 -48.91 4.87
C GLU A 13 -32.76 -50.26 4.20
N GLU A 14 -31.79 -50.32 3.30
CA GLU A 14 -31.31 -51.55 2.67
C GLU A 14 -30.77 -52.55 3.71
N LYS A 15 -30.11 -52.05 4.74
CA LYS A 15 -29.62 -52.84 5.87
C LYS A 15 -30.70 -53.12 6.94
N ASN A 16 -31.94 -52.67 6.74
CA ASN A 16 -33.07 -52.76 7.68
C ASN A 16 -32.71 -52.27 9.10
N LEU A 17 -31.92 -51.18 9.18
CA LEU A 17 -31.47 -50.63 10.45
C LEU A 17 -32.40 -49.51 10.92
N ASN A 18 -32.64 -49.49 12.23
CA ASN A 18 -33.45 -48.46 12.89
C ASN A 18 -32.54 -47.32 13.40
N VAL A 19 -32.92 -46.06 13.11
CA VAL A 19 -32.12 -44.86 13.43
C VAL A 19 -31.84 -44.76 14.93
N GLU A 20 -32.82 -45.03 15.79
CA GLU A 20 -32.67 -44.97 17.25
C GLU A 20 -31.71 -46.03 17.80
N LYS A 21 -31.59 -47.17 17.10
CA LYS A 21 -30.59 -48.19 17.44
C LYS A 21 -29.19 -47.71 17.09
N ILE A 22 -28.99 -47.21 15.87
CA ILE A 22 -27.68 -46.72 15.42
C ILE A 22 -27.22 -45.57 16.32
N ALA A 23 -28.10 -44.61 16.59
CA ALA A 23 -27.87 -43.49 17.49
C ALA A 23 -27.25 -43.90 18.83
N ARG A 24 -27.77 -44.98 19.44
CA ARG A 24 -27.24 -45.53 20.69
C ARG A 24 -25.86 -46.18 20.53
N GLU A 25 -25.62 -46.87 19.42
CA GLU A 25 -24.35 -47.57 19.18
C GLU A 25 -23.20 -46.61 18.89
N ILE A 26 -23.44 -45.55 18.10
CA ILE A 26 -22.41 -44.55 17.77
C ILE A 26 -22.40 -43.35 18.73
N SER A 27 -23.21 -43.38 19.79
CA SER A 27 -23.32 -42.33 20.81
C SER A 27 -23.65 -40.94 20.23
N ILE A 28 -24.57 -40.88 19.26
CA ILE A 28 -25.08 -39.66 18.64
C ILE A 28 -26.59 -39.66 18.78
N GLU A 29 -27.20 -38.55 19.22
CA GLU A 29 -28.66 -38.49 19.37
C GLU A 29 -29.38 -38.68 18.02
N SER A 30 -30.52 -39.38 18.03
CA SER A 30 -31.26 -39.73 16.80
C SER A 30 -31.65 -38.51 15.97
N ARG A 31 -31.98 -37.37 16.61
CA ARG A 31 -32.28 -36.11 15.91
C ARG A 31 -31.19 -35.65 14.95
N TYR A 32 -29.92 -35.92 15.28
CA TYR A 32 -28.79 -35.54 14.44
C TYR A 32 -28.66 -36.48 13.24
N LEU A 33 -28.92 -37.78 13.41
CA LEU A 33 -28.88 -38.73 12.29
C LEU A 33 -30.04 -38.50 11.33
N THR A 34 -31.24 -38.21 11.85
CA THR A 34 -32.37 -37.78 11.03
C THR A 34 -32.05 -36.46 10.32
N GLY A 35 -31.44 -35.49 11.02
CA GLY A 35 -30.98 -34.24 10.41
C GLY A 35 -29.97 -34.45 9.27
N LEU A 36 -29.10 -35.46 9.35
CA LEU A 36 -28.20 -35.82 8.25
C LEU A 36 -28.95 -36.44 7.06
N GLU A 37 -29.97 -37.27 7.30
CA GLU A 37 -30.79 -37.89 6.24
C GLU A 37 -31.72 -36.90 5.53
N GLU A 38 -32.19 -35.88 6.26
CA GLU A 38 -33.04 -34.79 5.77
C GLU A 38 -32.21 -33.58 5.27
N GLU A 39 -30.89 -33.62 5.49
CA GLU A 39 -29.94 -32.55 5.19
C GLU A 39 -30.30 -31.20 5.84
N ASP A 40 -30.90 -31.25 7.03
CA ASP A 40 -31.25 -30.09 7.84
C ASP A 40 -30.04 -29.64 8.67
N ASN A 41 -29.29 -28.67 8.14
CA ASN A 41 -28.13 -28.11 8.84
C ASN A 41 -28.51 -27.36 10.14
N GLY A 42 -29.78 -26.98 10.33
CA GLY A 42 -30.25 -26.16 11.45
C GLY A 42 -30.33 -26.89 12.79
N VAL A 43 -30.39 -28.23 12.78
CA VAL A 43 -30.43 -29.01 14.03
C VAL A 43 -29.08 -29.10 14.71
N PHE A 44 -27.97 -28.90 13.99
CA PHE A 44 -26.61 -29.11 14.51
C PHE A 44 -26.11 -27.87 15.28
N PRO A 45 -25.43 -28.06 16.43
CA PRO A 45 -24.83 -26.95 17.18
C PRO A 45 -23.73 -26.20 16.42
N GLY A 46 -23.16 -26.82 15.40
CA GLY A 46 -22.14 -26.24 14.54
C GLY A 46 -21.68 -27.23 13.46
N GLU A 47 -21.10 -26.68 12.39
CA GLU A 47 -20.69 -27.45 11.21
C GLU A 47 -19.67 -28.54 11.53
N ALA A 48 -18.72 -28.27 12.45
CA ALA A 48 -17.72 -29.26 12.86
C ALA A 48 -18.36 -30.52 13.48
N TYR A 49 -19.44 -30.36 14.25
CA TYR A 49 -20.18 -31.49 14.81
C TYR A 49 -20.89 -32.27 13.72
N MET A 50 -21.54 -31.57 12.78
CA MET A 50 -22.21 -32.20 11.66
C MET A 50 -21.24 -33.03 10.81
N ILE A 51 -20.06 -32.49 10.47
CA ILE A 51 -19.02 -33.21 9.71
C ILE A 51 -18.55 -34.45 10.48
N GLY A 52 -18.35 -34.33 11.79
CA GLY A 52 -17.97 -35.46 12.66
C GLY A 52 -19.04 -36.55 12.70
N PHE A 53 -20.30 -36.17 12.86
CA PHE A 53 -21.44 -37.09 12.89
C PHE A 53 -21.67 -37.75 11.52
N LEU A 54 -21.54 -36.99 10.44
CA LEU A 54 -21.61 -37.49 9.07
C LEU A 54 -20.55 -38.56 8.81
N ARG A 55 -19.31 -38.30 9.22
CA ARG A 55 -18.21 -39.29 9.15
C ARG A 55 -18.52 -40.56 9.95
N ASN A 56 -18.95 -40.42 11.20
CA ASN A 56 -19.27 -41.58 12.05
C ASN A 56 -20.41 -42.40 11.47
N TYR A 57 -21.44 -41.73 10.95
CA TYR A 57 -22.61 -42.40 10.41
C TYR A 57 -22.33 -43.08 9.06
N SER A 58 -21.58 -42.42 8.16
CA SER A 58 -21.11 -43.04 6.90
C SER A 58 -20.23 -44.26 7.15
N ASN A 59 -19.31 -44.19 8.10
CA ASN A 59 -18.48 -45.33 8.48
C ASN A 59 -19.31 -46.49 9.04
N TYR A 60 -20.29 -46.21 9.90
CA TYR A 60 -21.18 -47.23 10.45
C TYR A 60 -22.02 -47.91 9.35
N LEU A 61 -22.48 -47.15 8.36
CA LEU A 61 -23.20 -47.67 7.21
C LEU A 61 -22.30 -48.32 6.14
N GLU A 62 -20.98 -48.37 6.36
CA GLU A 62 -19.96 -48.90 5.43
C GLU A 62 -19.98 -48.20 4.06
N LEU A 63 -20.26 -46.90 4.06
CA LEU A 63 -20.21 -46.05 2.87
C LEU A 63 -18.81 -45.43 2.70
N ASP A 64 -18.49 -45.00 1.47
CA ASP A 64 -17.31 -44.18 1.23
C ASP A 64 -17.50 -42.79 1.85
N THR A 65 -16.95 -42.62 3.05
CA THR A 65 -17.02 -41.37 3.82
C THR A 65 -16.47 -40.17 3.05
N ASP A 66 -15.39 -40.32 2.28
CA ASP A 66 -14.81 -39.22 1.52
C ASP A 66 -15.72 -38.82 0.36
N TYR A 67 -16.42 -39.77 -0.24
CA TYR A 67 -17.48 -39.49 -1.21
C TYR A 67 -18.65 -38.72 -0.60
N ILE A 68 -19.16 -39.15 0.57
CA ILE A 68 -20.26 -38.47 1.27
C ILE A 68 -19.87 -37.04 1.67
N LEU A 69 -18.66 -36.84 2.22
CA LEU A 69 -18.16 -35.51 2.59
C LEU A 69 -17.99 -34.59 1.37
N ARG A 70 -17.59 -35.13 0.22
CA ARG A 70 -17.53 -34.37 -1.05
C ARG A 70 -18.91 -33.90 -1.50
N LEU A 71 -19.94 -34.75 -1.39
CA LEU A 71 -21.32 -34.36 -1.71
C LEU A 71 -21.82 -33.24 -0.79
N TYR A 72 -21.54 -33.33 0.51
CA TYR A 72 -21.82 -32.26 1.47
C TYR A 72 -21.14 -30.93 1.09
N ASN A 73 -19.83 -30.96 0.82
CA ASN A 73 -19.08 -29.76 0.43
C ASN A 73 -19.59 -29.14 -0.87
N ASN A 74 -19.95 -29.97 -1.86
CA ASN A 74 -20.52 -29.49 -3.12
C ASN A 74 -21.87 -28.79 -2.91
N LYS A 75 -22.73 -29.32 -2.02
CA LYS A 75 -23.99 -28.66 -1.65
C LYS A 75 -23.72 -27.28 -1.01
N LYS A 76 -22.77 -27.20 -0.07
CA LYS A 76 -22.39 -25.94 0.59
C LYS A 76 -21.89 -24.87 -0.38
N ILE A 77 -21.13 -25.26 -1.41
CA ILE A 77 -20.65 -24.33 -2.44
C ILE A 77 -21.83 -23.78 -3.26
N GLN A 78 -22.83 -24.61 -3.56
CA GLN A 78 -24.02 -24.20 -4.30
C GLN A 78 -24.97 -23.31 -3.47
N GLU A 79 -25.05 -23.54 -2.16
CA GLU A 79 -25.91 -22.80 -1.23
C GLU A 79 -25.23 -21.58 -0.60
N SER A 80 -23.93 -21.38 -0.82
CA SER A 80 -23.25 -20.20 -0.29
C SER A 80 -23.80 -18.94 -0.97
N PRO A 81 -24.43 -18.02 -0.21
CA PRO A 81 -24.86 -16.75 -0.78
C PRO A 81 -23.64 -16.03 -1.33
N VAL A 82 -23.77 -15.48 -2.54
CA VAL A 82 -22.75 -14.61 -3.14
C VAL A 82 -22.37 -13.57 -2.08
N PRO A 83 -21.08 -13.43 -1.71
CA PRO A 83 -20.65 -12.50 -0.69
C PRO A 83 -21.26 -11.12 -0.97
N GLU A 84 -21.99 -10.54 0.00
CA GLU A 84 -22.70 -9.28 -0.19
C GLU A 84 -21.76 -8.13 -0.63
N GLY A 85 -20.45 -8.28 -0.38
CA GLY A 85 -19.39 -7.38 -0.85
C GLY A 85 -19.14 -7.38 -2.36
N LEU A 86 -19.71 -8.31 -3.14
CA LEU A 86 -19.59 -8.34 -4.60
C LEU A 86 -20.81 -7.75 -5.34
N LEU A 87 -21.86 -7.36 -4.62
CA LEU A 87 -22.95 -6.57 -5.20
C LEU A 87 -22.50 -5.12 -5.37
N ILE A 88 -21.72 -4.87 -6.42
CA ILE A 88 -21.47 -3.53 -6.94
C ILE A 88 -22.84 -2.97 -7.35
N LYS A 89 -23.48 -2.21 -6.45
CA LYS A 89 -24.70 -1.47 -6.74
C LYS A 89 -24.32 -0.37 -7.73
N ARG A 90 -24.33 -0.72 -9.02
CA ARG A 90 -23.96 0.15 -10.13
C ARG A 90 -24.91 1.35 -10.13
N ARG A 91 -24.52 2.44 -9.47
CA ARG A 91 -25.29 3.68 -9.48
C ARG A 91 -25.46 4.11 -10.93
N PRO A 92 -26.68 4.43 -11.37
CA PRO A 92 -26.93 4.61 -12.78
C PRO A 92 -26.25 5.90 -13.25
N ARG A 93 -25.39 5.78 -14.28
CA ARG A 93 -24.44 6.82 -14.74
C ARG A 93 -25.11 8.12 -15.19
N TRP A 94 -26.44 8.16 -15.35
CA TRP A 94 -27.21 9.35 -15.72
C TRP A 94 -27.50 10.29 -14.53
N LEU A 95 -27.36 9.84 -13.28
CA LEU A 95 -27.59 10.69 -12.11
C LEU A 95 -26.50 11.76 -11.92
N ILE A 96 -25.26 11.46 -12.32
CA ILE A 96 -24.13 12.41 -12.22
C ILE A 96 -24.35 13.63 -13.14
N PRO A 97 -24.62 13.48 -14.46
CA PRO A 97 -24.92 14.64 -15.30
C PRO A 97 -26.22 15.34 -14.89
N ALA A 98 -27.23 14.62 -14.39
CA ALA A 98 -28.48 15.22 -13.94
C ALA A 98 -28.33 16.17 -12.73
N ILE A 99 -27.29 15.98 -11.90
CA ILE A 99 -27.00 16.84 -10.74
C ILE A 99 -25.98 17.92 -11.11
N VAL A 100 -24.96 17.59 -11.90
CA VAL A 100 -23.85 18.51 -12.22
C VAL A 100 -24.29 19.61 -13.18
N ILE A 101 -25.10 19.29 -14.21
CA ILE A 101 -25.57 20.27 -15.20
C ILE A 101 -26.35 21.44 -14.57
N PRO A 102 -27.38 21.23 -13.73
CA PRO A 102 -28.10 22.34 -13.11
C PRO A 102 -27.22 23.13 -12.13
N LEU A 103 -26.30 22.48 -11.41
CA LEU A 103 -25.38 23.17 -10.50
C LEU A 103 -24.46 24.14 -11.25
N VAL A 104 -23.88 23.70 -12.38
CA VAL A 104 -23.01 24.54 -13.23
C VAL A 104 -23.80 25.71 -13.82
N LEU A 105 -25.05 25.51 -14.22
CA LEU A 105 -25.92 26.60 -14.71
C LEU A 105 -26.25 27.60 -13.60
N ILE A 106 -26.47 27.15 -12.36
CA ILE A 106 -26.70 28.04 -11.21
C ILE A 106 -25.46 28.86 -10.90
N VAL A 107 -24.27 28.24 -10.86
CA VAL A 107 -23.01 28.97 -10.62
C VAL A 107 -22.71 29.95 -11.76
N GLY A 108 -22.98 29.57 -13.03
CA GLY A 108 -22.84 30.44 -14.19
C GLY A 108 -23.78 31.66 -14.15
N THR A 109 -25.03 31.46 -13.71
CA THR A 109 -25.99 32.58 -13.57
C THR A 109 -25.61 33.50 -12.40
N ILE A 110 -25.14 32.96 -11.27
CA ILE A 110 -24.68 33.77 -10.14
C ILE A 110 -23.43 34.59 -10.50
N THR A 111 -22.45 33.99 -11.18
CA THR A 111 -21.23 34.69 -11.60
C THR A 111 -21.51 35.79 -12.63
N THR A 112 -22.36 35.52 -13.62
CA THR A 112 -22.78 36.55 -14.60
C THR A 112 -23.56 37.70 -13.96
N ILE A 113 -24.47 37.42 -13.02
CA ILE A 113 -25.18 38.45 -12.25
C ILE A 113 -24.21 39.27 -11.39
N SER A 114 -23.24 38.62 -10.74
CA SER A 114 -22.22 39.30 -9.92
C SER A 114 -21.34 40.24 -10.74
N ILE A 115 -20.89 39.80 -11.93
CA ILE A 115 -20.13 40.64 -12.87
C ILE A 115 -20.98 41.81 -13.36
N LEU A 116 -22.27 41.59 -13.66
CA LEU A 116 -23.17 42.64 -14.13
C LEU A 116 -23.53 43.67 -13.05
N LEU A 117 -23.53 43.26 -11.77
CA LEU A 117 -23.68 44.17 -10.65
C LEU A 117 -22.39 44.96 -10.37
N MET A 118 -21.21 44.37 -10.58
CA MET A 118 -19.93 45.07 -10.43
C MET A 118 -19.68 46.09 -11.56
N THR A 119 -20.13 45.83 -12.79
CA THR A 119 -19.92 46.77 -13.91
C THR A 119 -20.82 48.01 -13.88
N LYS A 120 -21.87 48.03 -13.03
CA LYS A 120 -22.81 49.17 -12.95
C LYS A 120 -22.43 50.24 -11.94
N LYS A 121 -21.24 50.17 -11.32
CA LYS A 121 -20.81 51.12 -10.29
C LYS A 121 -19.34 51.54 -10.46
N ASN A 122 -19.07 52.28 -11.54
CA ASN A 122 -18.04 53.33 -11.60
C ASN A 122 -18.03 53.96 -12.98
N VAL A 123 -18.72 55.10 -13.11
CA VAL A 123 -18.46 56.10 -14.15
C VAL A 123 -18.21 57.39 -13.39
N GLU A 124 -16.94 57.68 -13.14
CA GLU A 124 -16.47 59.04 -12.88
C GLU A 124 -14.97 59.09 -13.19
N ASP A 125 -14.60 60.16 -13.92
CA ASP A 125 -13.28 60.53 -14.42
C ASP A 125 -12.17 60.39 -13.37
N ASP A 126 -10.98 59.95 -13.80
CA ASP A 126 -9.81 60.83 -13.82
C ASP A 126 -8.63 60.18 -14.57
N ASP A 127 -7.86 61.07 -15.17
CA ASP A 127 -6.78 60.93 -16.12
C ASP A 127 -5.46 60.42 -15.49
N SER A 128 -4.54 60.10 -16.40
CA SER A 128 -3.07 60.08 -16.24
C SER A 128 -2.35 58.80 -15.78
N VAL A 129 -1.61 58.30 -16.76
CA VAL A 129 -0.46 57.40 -16.77
C VAL A 129 0.59 57.80 -15.71
N VAL A 130 1.12 56.85 -14.93
CA VAL A 130 2.57 56.54 -14.78
C VAL A 130 2.73 55.21 -14.01
N LEU A 131 3.27 54.22 -14.74
CA LEU A 131 4.20 53.16 -14.33
C LEU A 131 4.19 52.74 -12.85
N THR A 132 3.57 51.61 -12.59
CA THR A 132 4.24 50.47 -11.93
C THR A 132 3.38 49.25 -12.22
N ASN A 133 3.63 48.62 -13.37
CA ASN A 133 3.28 47.21 -13.53
C ASN A 133 4.08 46.46 -12.47
N LYS A 134 3.53 46.29 -11.26
CA LYS A 134 3.85 45.12 -10.47
C LYS A 134 3.53 43.95 -11.39
N ALA A 135 4.59 43.27 -11.83
CA ALA A 135 4.50 42.05 -12.59
C ALA A 135 3.40 41.20 -11.96
N LYS A 136 2.35 40.94 -12.72
CA LYS A 136 1.20 40.20 -12.23
C LYS A 136 1.68 38.76 -12.11
N THR A 137 2.13 38.37 -10.92
CA THR A 137 2.52 37.00 -10.61
C THR A 137 1.33 36.10 -10.86
N HIS A 138 1.49 35.12 -11.74
CA HIS A 138 0.47 34.13 -12.03
C HIS A 138 0.70 32.88 -11.19
N GLU A 139 -0.40 32.29 -10.75
CA GLU A 139 -0.40 31.05 -9.98
C GLU A 139 -1.00 29.93 -10.83
N TYR A 140 -0.27 28.83 -10.95
CA TYR A 140 -0.61 27.67 -11.78
C TYR A 140 -0.77 26.44 -10.91
N GLU A 141 -1.79 25.62 -11.17
CA GLU A 141 -1.99 24.35 -10.48
C GLU A 141 -1.60 23.18 -11.38
N LEU A 142 -0.72 22.32 -10.90
CA LEU A 142 -0.22 21.17 -11.65
C LEU A 142 -1.19 20.00 -11.52
N GLY A 143 -1.58 19.39 -12.63
CA GLY A 143 -2.44 18.21 -12.65
C GLY A 143 -1.65 16.91 -12.84
N THR A 144 -2.37 15.79 -12.97
CA THR A 144 -1.81 14.47 -13.31
C THR A 144 -1.37 14.35 -14.78
N ALA A 145 -1.72 15.31 -15.62
CA ALA A 145 -1.33 15.38 -17.02
C ALA A 145 -0.12 16.31 -17.20
N LYS A 146 0.65 16.09 -18.28
CA LYS A 146 1.76 16.96 -18.68
C LYS A 146 1.27 18.41 -18.79
N PHE A 147 1.80 19.28 -17.96
CA PHE A 147 1.52 20.71 -17.97
C PHE A 147 2.58 21.40 -18.81
N THR A 148 2.17 22.09 -19.89
CA THR A 148 3.09 22.84 -20.74
C THR A 148 2.60 24.28 -20.81
N GLN A 149 3.39 25.21 -20.27
CA GLN A 149 3.03 26.63 -20.23
C GLN A 149 4.27 27.51 -20.18
N ARG A 150 4.13 28.74 -20.68
CA ARG A 150 5.12 29.79 -20.52
C ARG A 150 4.98 30.48 -19.16
N VAL A 151 6.04 30.43 -18.36
CA VAL A 151 6.12 30.98 -17.01
C VAL A 151 7.14 32.12 -16.94
N TYR A 152 6.93 33.05 -16.03
CA TYR A 152 7.77 34.23 -15.82
C TYR A 152 8.37 34.25 -14.42
N LYS A 153 9.42 35.05 -14.23
CA LYS A 153 10.04 35.24 -12.91
C LYS A 153 9.00 35.66 -11.88
N GLY A 154 8.97 34.94 -10.76
CA GLY A 154 8.06 35.16 -9.64
C GLY A 154 6.73 34.43 -9.76
N ASP A 155 6.44 33.76 -10.89
CA ASP A 155 5.26 32.91 -11.00
C ASP A 155 5.33 31.72 -10.03
N GLN A 156 4.17 31.27 -9.56
CA GLN A 156 4.05 30.21 -8.59
C GLN A 156 3.36 28.99 -9.19
N ILE A 157 3.95 27.82 -9.01
CA ILE A 157 3.42 26.55 -9.48
C ILE A 157 3.08 25.71 -8.25
N LYS A 158 1.79 25.53 -8.01
CA LYS A 158 1.23 24.65 -6.99
C LYS A 158 1.25 23.21 -7.48
N VAL A 159 2.13 22.42 -6.90
CA VAL A 159 2.16 20.98 -7.10
C VAL A 159 1.28 20.32 -6.04
N PRO A 160 0.22 19.57 -6.43
CA PRO A 160 -0.57 18.83 -5.47
C PRO A 160 0.26 17.67 -4.90
N THR A 161 0.35 17.63 -3.59
CA THR A 161 1.03 16.59 -2.82
C THR A 161 0.05 16.03 -1.80
N ASP A 162 0.32 14.84 -1.25
CA ASP A 162 -0.61 14.12 -0.38
C ASP A 162 -1.08 14.89 0.88
N ASN A 163 -0.32 15.93 1.31
CA ASN A 163 -0.61 16.78 2.46
C ASN A 163 -0.96 18.25 2.10
N GLY A 164 -1.31 18.55 0.85
CA GLY A 164 -1.70 19.90 0.42
C GLY A 164 -1.12 20.30 -0.93
N HIS A 165 -0.52 21.48 -0.99
CA HIS A 165 0.16 21.96 -2.20
C HIS A 165 1.55 22.45 -1.86
N ILE A 166 2.55 21.95 -2.57
CA ILE A 166 3.89 22.53 -2.54
C ILE A 166 3.94 23.65 -3.58
N VAL A 167 4.30 24.85 -3.14
CA VAL A 167 4.41 26.01 -4.02
C VAL A 167 5.85 26.15 -4.48
N LEU A 168 6.07 25.95 -5.77
CA LEU A 168 7.34 26.18 -6.44
C LEU A 168 7.35 27.59 -7.02
N THR A 169 8.38 28.38 -6.76
CA THR A 169 8.45 29.76 -7.28
C THR A 169 9.51 29.86 -8.37
N VAL A 170 9.15 30.41 -9.53
CA VAL A 170 10.08 30.62 -10.63
C VAL A 170 11.09 31.70 -10.25
N ARG A 171 12.36 31.32 -10.11
CA ARG A 171 13.43 32.20 -9.65
C ARG A 171 14.15 32.89 -10.80
N ASP A 172 14.55 32.14 -11.82
CA ASP A 172 15.37 32.62 -12.92
C ASP A 172 14.83 32.13 -14.26
N THR A 173 14.71 33.04 -15.24
CA THR A 173 14.17 32.75 -16.58
C THR A 173 15.14 33.15 -17.71
N LEU A 174 16.41 33.43 -17.38
CA LEU A 174 17.43 33.89 -18.31
C LEU A 174 18.55 32.85 -18.42
N SER A 175 18.79 32.33 -19.64
CA SER A 175 19.81 31.33 -20.00
C SER A 175 19.67 29.94 -19.35
N SER A 176 19.20 29.86 -18.11
CA SER A 176 18.88 28.63 -17.37
C SER A 176 17.58 28.84 -16.61
N PHE A 177 16.75 27.81 -16.48
CA PHE A 177 15.50 27.86 -15.73
C PHE A 177 15.76 27.51 -14.27
N GLY A 178 15.52 28.47 -13.38
CA GLY A 178 15.69 28.32 -11.93
C GLY A 178 14.35 28.20 -11.21
N LEU A 179 14.20 27.19 -10.35
CA LEU A 179 12.99 26.94 -9.57
C LEU A 179 13.32 26.88 -8.08
N ASP A 180 12.63 27.70 -7.29
CA ASP A 180 12.73 27.67 -5.83
C ASP A 180 11.79 26.59 -5.29
N THR A 181 12.38 25.57 -4.69
CA THR A 181 11.68 24.45 -4.06
C THR A 181 11.94 24.45 -2.56
N PRO A 182 11.09 23.83 -1.72
CA PRO A 182 11.37 23.70 -0.29
C PRO A 182 12.71 23.00 0.01
N SER A 183 13.15 22.12 -0.88
CA SER A 183 14.43 21.39 -0.80
C SER A 183 15.63 22.19 -1.32
N GLY A 184 15.42 23.38 -1.89
CA GLY A 184 16.46 24.27 -2.39
C GLY A 184 16.19 24.79 -3.80
N VAL A 185 17.15 25.53 -4.35
CA VAL A 185 17.05 26.10 -5.69
C VAL A 185 17.53 25.07 -6.70
N PHE A 186 16.67 24.74 -7.65
CA PHE A 186 16.95 23.84 -8.75
C PHE A 186 17.21 24.60 -10.04
N TYR A 187 18.13 24.12 -10.87
CA TYR A 187 18.47 24.70 -12.18
C TYR A 187 18.43 23.63 -13.27
N THR A 188 17.90 23.98 -14.44
CA THR A 188 17.88 23.14 -15.65
C THR A 188 18.08 24.00 -16.91
N ASP A 189 18.75 23.44 -17.90
CA ASP A 189 19.11 24.14 -19.14
C ASP A 189 18.14 23.86 -20.30
N LEU A 190 18.29 24.62 -21.39
CA LEU A 190 17.48 24.46 -22.59
C LEU A 190 17.59 23.04 -23.17
N ALA A 191 16.44 22.44 -23.49
CA ALA A 191 16.31 21.10 -24.06
C ALA A 191 16.85 19.97 -23.16
N GLU A 192 17.00 20.23 -21.86
CA GLU A 192 17.31 19.22 -20.85
C GLU A 192 16.02 18.73 -20.17
N GLU A 193 15.98 17.44 -19.86
CA GLU A 193 14.96 16.83 -19.01
C GLU A 193 15.62 16.47 -17.68
N THR A 194 15.12 17.05 -16.60
CA THR A 194 15.69 16.83 -15.28
C THR A 194 14.61 16.42 -14.29
N GLU A 195 14.93 15.42 -13.49
CA GLU A 195 14.05 14.97 -12.42
C GLU A 195 14.39 15.69 -11.12
N ILE A 196 13.37 16.18 -10.43
CA ILE A 196 13.48 16.98 -9.20
C ILE A 196 12.69 16.28 -8.10
N ASP A 197 13.36 16.11 -6.97
CA ASP A 197 12.76 15.79 -5.69
C ASP A 197 12.26 17.09 -5.03
N ILE A 198 10.95 17.21 -4.87
CA ILE A 198 10.33 18.44 -4.35
C ILE A 198 10.18 18.37 -2.83
N ASN A 199 9.99 17.17 -2.28
CA ASN A 199 9.63 16.94 -0.88
C ASN A 199 10.84 16.57 0.01
N GLY A 200 12.00 16.29 -0.60
CA GLY A 200 13.25 15.94 0.06
C GLY A 200 13.38 14.47 0.45
N ASP A 201 12.52 13.58 -0.05
CA ASP A 201 12.50 12.14 0.26
C ASP A 201 13.48 11.30 -0.58
N SER A 202 14.30 11.97 -1.40
CA SER A 202 15.25 11.37 -2.33
C SER A 202 14.62 10.54 -3.46
N GLN A 203 13.32 10.70 -3.71
CA GLN A 203 12.63 10.25 -4.91
C GLN A 203 12.27 11.46 -5.77
N SER A 204 12.52 11.37 -7.08
CA SER A 204 12.15 12.45 -7.98
C SER A 204 10.62 12.45 -8.20
N ASP A 205 9.95 13.45 -7.64
CA ASP A 205 8.49 13.65 -7.75
C ASP A 205 8.07 14.23 -9.11
N LEU A 206 8.95 15.06 -9.69
CA LEU A 206 8.61 15.93 -10.81
C LEU A 206 9.67 15.87 -11.89
N ILE A 207 9.24 15.68 -13.12
CA ILE A 207 10.05 15.79 -14.32
C ILE A 207 9.84 17.17 -14.92
N VAL A 208 10.93 17.90 -15.12
CA VAL A 208 10.94 19.24 -15.71
C VAL A 208 11.70 19.20 -17.02
N TYR A 209 11.08 19.74 -18.07
CA TYR A 209 11.69 19.88 -19.39
C TYR A 209 11.53 21.32 -19.88
N VAL A 210 12.64 21.94 -20.29
CA VAL A 210 12.64 23.30 -20.85
C VAL A 210 12.61 23.24 -22.37
N SER A 211 11.50 23.68 -22.98
CA SER A 211 11.36 23.70 -24.44
C SER A 211 11.88 24.98 -25.08
N ASP A 212 11.77 26.12 -24.40
CA ASP A 212 12.24 27.42 -24.89
C ASP A 212 12.63 28.36 -23.74
N ILE A 213 13.84 28.90 -23.82
CA ILE A 213 14.37 29.90 -22.88
C ILE A 213 15.21 30.94 -23.63
N SER A 214 15.04 32.19 -23.23
CA SER A 214 15.77 33.33 -23.77
C SER A 214 17.12 33.49 -23.08
N SER A 215 18.20 33.63 -23.85
CA SER A 215 19.55 33.94 -23.33
C SER A 215 19.85 35.44 -23.22
N THR A 216 18.96 36.30 -23.73
CA THR A 216 19.21 37.75 -23.87
C THR A 216 18.23 38.64 -23.13
N ASP A 217 17.04 38.13 -22.81
CA ASP A 217 15.93 38.91 -22.25
C ASP A 217 15.10 38.04 -21.31
N GLU A 218 15.11 38.38 -20.03
CA GLU A 218 14.41 37.68 -18.95
C GLU A 218 12.88 37.82 -19.04
N SER A 219 12.40 38.92 -19.65
CA SER A 219 10.97 39.26 -19.73
C SER A 219 10.18 38.36 -20.70
N ARG A 220 10.87 37.62 -21.58
CA ARG A 220 10.25 36.68 -22.52
C ARG A 220 9.74 35.39 -21.87
N GLY A 221 10.08 35.16 -20.60
CA GLY A 221 9.70 33.96 -19.86
C GLY A 221 10.32 32.68 -20.42
N VAL A 222 9.97 31.55 -19.79
CA VAL A 222 10.44 30.22 -20.17
C VAL A 222 9.24 29.34 -20.44
N GLU A 223 9.29 28.57 -21.52
CA GLU A 223 8.31 27.52 -21.77
C GLU A 223 8.80 26.21 -21.14
N VAL A 224 8.04 25.74 -20.15
CA VAL A 224 8.37 24.53 -19.40
C VAL A 224 7.28 23.49 -19.56
N SER A 225 7.70 22.23 -19.61
CA SER A 225 6.84 21.07 -19.51
C SER A 225 7.11 20.36 -18.18
N LEU A 226 6.08 20.26 -17.36
CA LEU A 226 6.12 19.71 -16.01
C LEU A 226 5.24 18.45 -15.97
N LEU A 227 5.78 17.34 -15.48
CA LEU A 227 5.07 16.07 -15.38
C LEU A 227 5.34 15.40 -14.03
N LEU A 228 4.27 15.02 -13.33
CA LEU A 228 4.37 14.25 -12.10
C LEU A 228 4.71 12.78 -12.39
N ARG A 229 5.67 12.24 -11.65
CA ARG A 229 6.00 10.81 -11.68
C ARG A 229 4.97 10.04 -10.84
N HIS A 230 4.50 8.90 -11.35
CA HIS A 230 3.36 8.17 -10.75
C HIS A 230 3.67 7.65 -9.33
N GLY A 231 2.83 8.01 -8.35
CA GLY A 231 2.97 7.61 -6.94
C GLY A 231 1.94 8.20 -5.95
N VAL A 232 1.16 9.23 -6.30
CA VAL A 232 0.07 9.73 -5.45
C VAL A 232 -1.15 8.78 -5.54
N SER A 233 -1.07 7.65 -4.84
CA SER A 233 -2.20 6.76 -4.59
C SER A 233 -2.71 6.95 -3.17
N VAL A 234 -3.90 7.55 -3.09
CA VAL A 234 -4.72 7.65 -1.89
C VAL A 234 -4.96 6.25 -1.32
N THR A 235 -4.36 5.95 -0.18
CA THR A 235 -4.98 5.08 0.83
C THR A 235 -4.66 5.65 2.19
N SER A 236 -5.71 6.16 2.84
CA SER A 236 -5.75 6.44 4.27
C SER A 236 -5.34 5.21 5.05
N ASN A 237 -4.08 5.16 5.46
CA ASN A 237 -3.63 4.54 6.69
C ASN A 237 -2.42 5.32 7.15
N ALA A 238 -2.53 5.91 8.33
CA ALA A 238 -1.40 6.45 9.05
C ALA A 238 -0.34 5.36 9.20
N SER A 239 0.83 5.57 8.63
CA SER A 239 2.06 4.90 9.03
C SER A 239 3.20 5.89 8.97
N ASN A 240 3.32 6.63 10.08
CA ASN A 240 4.51 7.21 10.68
C ASN A 240 5.81 7.17 9.86
N ILE A 241 6.25 8.34 9.39
CA ILE A 241 7.68 8.67 9.33
C ILE A 241 8.15 9.23 10.71
N ASP A 242 7.29 9.20 11.74
CA ASP A 242 7.59 9.63 13.11
C ASP A 242 8.10 8.50 14.05
N GLU A 243 8.42 7.29 13.57
CA GLU A 243 8.82 6.15 14.44
C GLU A 243 10.19 5.55 14.09
N ILE A 244 11.24 6.37 13.96
CA ILE A 244 12.60 5.86 14.24
C ILE A 244 12.76 5.92 15.77
N PRO A 245 12.75 4.78 16.49
CA PRO A 245 12.84 4.79 17.95
C PRO A 245 14.16 5.41 18.40
N PHE A 246 14.10 6.27 19.42
CA PHE A 246 15.29 6.73 20.11
C PHE A 246 15.97 5.55 20.79
N GLU A 247 17.30 5.56 20.84
CA GLU A 247 18.10 4.53 21.52
C GLU A 247 17.66 4.34 22.99
N SER A 248 17.16 5.41 23.64
CA SER A 248 16.58 5.38 24.99
C SER A 248 15.26 4.60 25.12
N ASP A 249 14.49 4.47 24.04
CA ASP A 249 13.17 3.81 24.03
C ASP A 249 13.31 2.31 23.77
N ILE A 250 14.43 1.89 23.18
CA ILE A 250 14.77 0.48 22.96
C ILE A 250 15.41 -0.06 24.23
N LYS A 251 14.58 -0.38 25.22
CA LYS A 251 15.00 -1.22 26.38
C LYS A 251 15.22 -2.67 25.95
N SER A 252 16.17 -2.91 25.06
CA SER A 252 16.61 -4.26 24.72
C SER A 252 17.59 -4.76 25.79
N LYS A 253 17.30 -5.92 26.39
CA LYS A 253 18.27 -6.68 27.21
C LYS A 253 19.29 -7.46 26.37
N HIS A 254 19.12 -7.46 25.04
CA HIS A 254 19.86 -8.31 24.12
C HIS A 254 21.04 -7.56 23.48
N PRO A 255 22.11 -8.27 23.06
CA PRO A 255 23.27 -7.65 22.44
C PRO A 255 22.89 -6.90 21.16
N GLN A 256 23.39 -5.67 21.03
CA GLN A 256 23.20 -4.83 19.85
C GLN A 256 24.53 -4.72 19.10
N LYS A 257 24.51 -4.98 17.79
CA LYS A 257 25.67 -4.77 16.92
C LYS A 257 25.39 -3.59 16.00
N VAL A 258 26.16 -2.51 16.16
CA VAL A 258 26.12 -1.36 15.26
C VAL A 258 26.88 -1.71 13.99
N ILE A 259 26.23 -1.58 12.84
CA ILE A 259 26.85 -1.83 11.53
C ILE A 259 27.38 -0.54 10.91
N LEU A 260 26.58 0.53 11.01
CA LEU A 260 26.84 1.80 10.35
C LEU A 260 26.30 2.95 11.21
N GLU A 261 27.02 4.06 11.23
CA GLU A 261 26.57 5.33 11.80
C GLU A 261 26.58 6.41 10.71
N ASP A 262 25.51 7.19 10.61
CA ASP A 262 25.37 8.29 9.65
C ASP A 262 24.55 9.45 10.26
N ASN A 263 24.59 10.61 9.60
CA ASN A 263 23.86 11.82 9.98
C ASN A 263 22.40 11.82 9.51
N ARG A 264 22.02 10.85 8.67
CA ARG A 264 20.63 10.65 8.21
C ARG A 264 20.31 9.16 8.12
N ALA A 265 19.05 8.79 8.40
CA ALA A 265 18.53 7.46 8.07
C ALA A 265 18.06 7.45 6.62
N TYR A 266 18.31 6.35 5.92
CA TYR A 266 17.92 6.15 4.53
C TYR A 266 17.68 4.66 4.26
N PRO A 267 16.95 4.28 3.20
CA PRO A 267 16.67 2.89 2.89
C PRO A 267 17.96 2.10 2.66
N PHE A 268 18.05 0.90 3.24
CA PHE A 268 19.17 -0.01 3.02
C PHE A 268 18.68 -1.26 2.30
N THR A 269 19.57 -1.91 1.54
CA THR A 269 19.24 -3.18 0.89
C THR A 269 19.77 -4.32 1.74
N LEU A 270 18.89 -5.26 2.09
CA LEU A 270 19.27 -6.55 2.68
C LEU A 270 19.22 -7.63 1.60
N ASN A 271 20.35 -8.29 1.39
CA ASN A 271 20.45 -9.50 0.57
C ASN A 271 20.68 -10.71 1.47
N ALA A 272 19.89 -11.76 1.29
CA ALA A 272 20.04 -13.04 1.96
C ALA A 272 20.26 -14.15 0.92
N SER A 273 21.41 -14.82 1.00
CA SER A 273 21.77 -15.92 0.11
C SER A 273 21.69 -17.26 0.86
N PHE A 274 20.88 -18.18 0.33
CA PHE A 274 20.58 -19.45 0.99
C PHE A 274 21.54 -20.56 0.54
N ARG A 275 22.26 -21.14 1.49
CA ARG A 275 23.22 -22.24 1.30
C ARG A 275 22.58 -23.62 1.48
N SER A 276 21.48 -23.71 2.19
CA SER A 276 20.66 -24.91 2.37
C SER A 276 19.20 -24.53 2.55
N SER A 277 18.32 -25.53 2.57
CA SER A 277 16.90 -25.25 2.76
C SER A 277 16.61 -24.66 4.15
N CYS A 278 15.80 -23.61 4.17
CA CYS A 278 15.47 -22.87 5.38
C CYS A 278 14.05 -22.28 5.25
N LEU A 279 13.24 -22.46 6.29
CA LEU A 279 12.05 -21.63 6.49
C LEU A 279 12.50 -20.24 6.93
N PHE A 280 12.03 -19.23 6.20
CA PHE A 280 12.38 -17.83 6.39
C PHE A 280 11.10 -17.01 6.42
N ARG A 281 10.96 -16.19 7.44
CA ARG A 281 9.87 -15.22 7.53
C ARG A 281 10.46 -13.84 7.67
N ASP A 282 9.95 -12.90 6.90
CA ASP A 282 10.34 -11.50 6.94
C ASP A 282 9.15 -10.60 7.20
N LYS A 283 9.41 -9.52 7.91
CA LYS A 283 8.50 -8.39 8.07
C LYS A 283 9.28 -7.13 7.78
N VAL A 284 9.05 -6.53 6.62
CA VAL A 284 9.65 -5.26 6.21
C VAL A 284 8.81 -4.11 6.78
N ASP A 285 9.44 -3.18 7.48
CA ASP A 285 8.80 -2.00 8.05
C ASP A 285 7.48 -2.34 8.82
N ASN A 286 6.36 -1.75 8.41
CA ASN A 286 5.04 -2.01 9.02
C ASN A 286 4.15 -2.95 8.19
N ASP A 287 4.72 -3.68 7.23
CA ASP A 287 3.98 -4.64 6.41
C ASP A 287 3.61 -5.92 7.18
N ASN A 288 2.76 -6.73 6.57
CA ASN A 288 2.44 -8.06 7.08
C ASN A 288 3.65 -8.99 6.92
N SER A 289 3.87 -9.87 7.91
CA SER A 289 4.94 -10.85 7.81
C SER A 289 4.65 -11.85 6.69
N VAL A 290 5.61 -12.07 5.82
CA VAL A 290 5.56 -13.06 4.74
C VAL A 290 6.43 -14.23 5.11
N GLU A 291 5.89 -15.45 5.03
CA GLU A 291 6.65 -16.68 5.27
C GLU A 291 6.93 -17.36 3.93
N SER A 292 8.18 -17.73 3.72
CA SER A 292 8.67 -18.34 2.49
C SER A 292 9.67 -19.44 2.80
N TYR A 293 9.68 -20.48 1.98
CA TYR A 293 10.64 -21.57 2.08
C TYR A 293 11.67 -21.43 0.97
N PHE A 294 12.93 -21.23 1.35
CA PHE A 294 14.03 -21.07 0.41
C PHE A 294 14.89 -22.32 0.34
N SER A 295 15.40 -22.60 -0.85
CA SER A 295 16.31 -23.71 -1.17
C SER A 295 17.72 -23.24 -1.47
N LYS A 296 18.68 -24.17 -1.54
CA LYS A 296 20.08 -23.86 -1.83
C LYS A 296 20.22 -23.12 -3.18
N GLY A 297 20.89 -21.98 -3.14
CA GLY A 297 21.19 -21.14 -4.31
C GLY A 297 20.17 -20.03 -4.56
N GLU A 298 19.05 -20.01 -3.84
CA GLU A 298 18.08 -18.92 -3.92
C GLU A 298 18.59 -17.69 -3.16
N VAL A 299 18.07 -16.53 -3.56
CA VAL A 299 18.41 -15.24 -2.98
C VAL A 299 17.12 -14.49 -2.68
N PHE A 300 17.09 -13.86 -1.51
CA PHE A 300 16.07 -12.92 -1.11
C PHE A 300 16.69 -11.51 -1.04
N THR A 301 15.97 -10.52 -1.54
CA THR A 301 16.37 -9.11 -1.52
C THR A 301 15.22 -8.27 -1.00
N ALA A 302 15.49 -7.45 0.02
CA ALA A 302 14.53 -6.50 0.57
C ALA A 302 15.15 -5.11 0.69
N ASN A 303 14.32 -4.07 0.55
CA ASN A 303 14.72 -2.67 0.67
C ASN A 303 13.90 -1.96 1.78
N PRO A 304 14.13 -2.28 3.07
CA PRO A 304 13.48 -1.59 4.19
C PRO A 304 13.83 -0.10 4.26
N HIS A 305 12.85 0.72 4.62
CA HIS A 305 13.05 2.15 4.87
C HIS A 305 13.49 2.44 6.32
N ASN A 306 12.87 1.76 7.29
CA ASN A 306 13.15 1.91 8.72
C ASN A 306 13.83 0.67 9.28
N GLY A 307 13.27 -0.51 8.98
CA GLY A 307 13.85 -1.76 9.45
C GLY A 307 13.15 -3.01 8.93
N ILE A 308 13.74 -4.15 9.22
CA ILE A 308 13.23 -5.46 8.84
C ILE A 308 13.42 -6.43 10.01
N ARG A 309 12.37 -7.20 10.29
CA ARG A 309 12.43 -8.31 11.23
C ARG A 309 12.46 -9.63 10.50
N LEU A 310 13.37 -10.49 10.93
CA LEU A 310 13.65 -11.78 10.32
C LEU A 310 13.44 -12.90 11.34
N TRP A 311 12.79 -13.98 10.90
CA TRP A 311 12.73 -15.24 11.62
C TRP A 311 13.31 -16.33 10.73
N ILE A 312 14.31 -17.03 11.26
CA ILE A 312 15.14 -17.95 10.49
C ILE A 312 15.16 -19.28 11.22
N SER A 313 14.70 -20.35 10.57
CA SER A 313 14.70 -21.69 11.16
C SER A 313 16.10 -22.32 11.28
N ASN A 314 17.06 -21.88 10.46
CA ASN A 314 18.45 -22.33 10.52
C ASN A 314 19.39 -21.20 10.08
N SER A 315 19.96 -20.47 11.03
CA SER A 315 20.83 -19.31 10.79
C SER A 315 22.04 -19.62 9.89
N ASN A 316 22.71 -20.77 10.09
CA ASN A 316 23.85 -21.18 9.26
C ASN A 316 23.49 -21.51 7.79
N ALA A 317 22.20 -21.65 7.48
CA ALA A 317 21.72 -21.84 6.12
C ALA A 317 21.73 -20.55 5.30
N VAL A 318 21.88 -19.38 5.92
CA VAL A 318 21.68 -18.09 5.26
C VAL A 318 22.90 -17.20 5.47
N LYS A 319 23.40 -16.58 4.39
CA LYS A 319 24.39 -15.49 4.48
C LYS A 319 23.68 -14.17 4.21
N PHE A 320 23.81 -13.21 5.12
CA PHE A 320 23.25 -11.88 4.95
C PHE A 320 24.32 -10.86 4.58
N THR A 321 23.93 -9.97 3.68
CA THR A 321 24.75 -8.86 3.21
C THR A 321 23.88 -7.62 3.15
N ILE A 322 24.25 -6.59 3.90
CA ILE A 322 23.60 -5.29 3.90
C ILE A 322 24.37 -4.34 3.00
N ILE A 323 23.67 -3.61 2.15
CA ILE A 323 24.22 -2.55 1.32
C ILE A 323 23.60 -1.23 1.77
N ALA A 324 24.44 -0.33 2.29
CA ALA A 324 24.05 0.99 2.78
C ALA A 324 25.18 1.99 2.47
N ASP A 325 24.85 3.20 1.97
CA ASP A 325 25.82 4.24 1.58
C ASP A 325 26.94 3.69 0.68
N SER A 326 26.55 2.91 -0.35
CA SER A 326 27.48 2.25 -1.28
C SER A 326 28.54 1.33 -0.64
N ARG A 327 28.38 1.00 0.65
CA ARG A 327 29.23 0.07 1.40
C ARG A 327 28.48 -1.22 1.67
N THR A 328 29.22 -2.32 1.65
CA THR A 328 28.68 -3.68 1.82
C THR A 328 29.15 -4.24 3.15
N PHE A 329 28.20 -4.69 3.97
CA PHE A 329 28.43 -5.24 5.30
C PHE A 329 27.93 -6.68 5.34
N ASP A 330 28.85 -7.62 5.54
CA ASP A 330 28.50 -9.01 5.76
C ASP A 330 28.12 -9.24 7.22
N LEU A 331 26.98 -9.90 7.43
CA LEU A 331 26.50 -10.31 8.75
C LEU A 331 26.77 -11.81 8.92
N ASP A 332 27.59 -12.13 9.92
CA ASP A 332 27.79 -13.50 10.38
C ASP A 332 26.71 -13.84 11.40
N ILE A 333 25.79 -14.73 11.01
CA ILE A 333 24.56 -14.96 11.74
C ILE A 333 24.53 -16.39 12.27
N GLY A 334 24.62 -16.53 13.60
CA GLY A 334 24.28 -17.72 14.38
C GLY A 334 25.14 -18.97 14.22
N GLN A 335 24.90 -19.95 15.10
CA GLN A 335 25.53 -21.27 15.06
C GLN A 335 24.71 -22.27 14.23
N ALA A 336 25.34 -23.36 13.78
CA ALA A 336 24.66 -24.40 13.02
C ALA A 336 23.45 -24.99 13.79
N GLY A 337 22.26 -24.92 13.19
CA GLY A 337 21.02 -25.46 13.79
C GLY A 337 20.32 -24.52 14.77
N GLN A 338 20.82 -23.29 14.96
CA GLN A 338 20.15 -22.26 15.77
C GLN A 338 18.99 -21.62 14.98
N VAL A 339 17.80 -21.63 15.59
CA VAL A 339 16.67 -20.78 15.20
C VAL A 339 16.95 -19.38 15.71
N LEU A 340 16.73 -18.37 14.88
CA LEU A 340 17.10 -17.01 15.20
C LEU A 340 16.02 -16.02 14.81
N VAL A 341 15.81 -15.02 15.68
CA VAL A 341 15.01 -13.84 15.39
C VAL A 341 15.88 -12.59 15.49
N GLU A 342 15.95 -11.82 14.40
CA GLU A 342 16.72 -10.57 14.35
C GLU A 342 15.85 -9.40 13.92
N ASP A 343 16.12 -8.25 14.53
CA ASP A 343 15.60 -6.94 14.14
C ASP A 343 16.77 -6.12 13.57
N ILE A 344 16.72 -5.77 12.30
CA ILE A 344 17.71 -4.90 11.66
C ILE A 344 17.02 -3.58 11.36
N LYS A 345 17.41 -2.50 12.03
CA LYS A 345 16.71 -1.21 11.90
C LYS A 345 17.58 -0.01 12.19
N TRP A 346 17.10 1.14 11.73
CA TRP A 346 17.62 2.43 12.15
C TRP A 346 17.20 2.76 13.59
N ILE A 347 18.13 3.32 14.34
CA ILE A 347 17.89 3.91 15.65
C ILE A 347 18.52 5.29 15.70
N LYS A 348 17.94 6.17 16.51
CA LYS A 348 18.46 7.53 16.70
C LYS A 348 19.15 7.66 18.05
N ASP A 349 20.42 8.03 18.03
CA ASP A 349 21.20 8.30 19.24
C ASP A 349 20.74 9.63 19.88
N SER A 350 21.01 9.77 21.17
CA SER A 350 20.86 11.00 21.96
C SER A 350 21.56 12.22 21.35
N ASP A 351 22.66 12.01 20.61
CA ASP A 351 23.39 13.04 19.87
C ASP A 351 22.73 13.45 18.54
N GLY A 352 21.61 12.81 18.16
CA GLY A 352 20.90 13.07 16.91
C GLY A 352 21.46 12.35 15.68
N ARG A 353 22.45 11.48 15.84
CA ARG A 353 23.00 10.60 14.79
C ARG A 353 22.14 9.35 14.61
N TYR A 354 22.12 8.80 13.41
CA TYR A 354 21.38 7.59 13.07
C TYR A 354 22.34 6.40 12.99
N LYS A 355 21.93 5.25 13.54
CA LYS A 355 22.71 4.01 13.48
C LYS A 355 21.88 2.86 12.97
N ILE A 356 22.43 2.04 12.07
CA ILE A 356 21.83 0.74 11.75
C ILE A 356 22.32 -0.25 12.80
N VAL A 357 21.38 -0.83 13.54
CA VAL A 357 21.65 -1.86 14.54
C VAL A 357 21.00 -3.17 14.16
N VAL A 358 21.73 -4.25 14.44
CA VAL A 358 21.18 -5.60 14.52
C VAL A 358 20.94 -5.92 15.97
N ILE A 359 19.70 -6.29 16.27
CA ILE A 359 19.25 -6.68 17.59
C ILE A 359 18.79 -8.13 17.50
N GLU A 360 19.51 -9.01 18.18
CA GLU A 360 19.06 -10.39 18.41
C GLU A 360 17.90 -10.34 19.42
N LEU A 361 16.76 -10.95 19.11
CA LEU A 361 15.56 -10.89 19.97
C LEU A 361 15.31 -12.17 20.78
N ASP A 362 16.17 -13.19 20.62
CA ASP A 362 16.13 -14.46 21.34
C ASP A 362 16.95 -14.46 22.65
#